data_AF-A0AAV4E1S9-F1
#
_entry.id   AF-A0AAV4E1S9-F1
#
_cell.length_a   1.000
_cell.length_b   1.000
_cell.length_c   1.000
_cell.angle_alpha   90.00
_cell.angle_beta   90.00
_cell.angle_gamma   90.00
#
_symmetry.space_group_name_H-M   'P 1'
#
loop_
_entity.id
_entity.type
_entity.pdbx_description
1 polymer ?
#
loop_
_entity_poly.entity_id
_entity_poly.type
_entity_poly.pdbx_seq_one_letter_code
_entity_poly.pdbx_strand_id
1 'polypeptide(L)'
;MPDNCNRYPLHYACSLPDEQSREFVRVLLEKNPEQMEKTMDKDGVYPAEYLAKRDSAELQQMLMDARTLDAYGREGPLLATQP
;
A
#
# COMPACT_ATOMS: atom_id res chain seq x y z
N MET A 1 -8.80 5.15 -4.72
CA MET A 1 -8.82 6.22 -3.71
C MET A 1 -7.65 5.98 -2.77
N PRO A 2 -6.97 7.03 -2.29
CA PRO A 2 -5.93 6.87 -1.28
C PRO A 2 -6.53 6.63 0.11
N ASP A 3 -5.68 6.21 1.04
CA ASP A 3 -6.01 6.17 2.47
C ASP A 3 -5.87 7.56 3.13
N ASN A 4 -6.02 7.61 4.47
CA ASN A 4 -5.89 8.85 5.25
C ASN A 4 -4.48 9.47 5.22
N CYS A 5 -3.48 8.76 4.70
CA CYS A 5 -2.11 9.23 4.52
C CYS A 5 -1.78 9.54 3.06
N ASN A 6 -2.81 9.69 2.20
CA ASN A 6 -2.64 9.87 0.76
C ASN A 6 -1.91 8.71 0.05
N ARG A 7 -1.87 7.52 0.67
CA ARG A 7 -1.23 6.32 0.10
C ARG A 7 -2.20 5.61 -0.81
N TYR A 8 -1.76 5.39 -2.04
CA TYR A 8 -2.49 4.63 -3.07
C TYR A 8 -2.11 3.15 -3.04
N PRO A 9 -2.92 2.27 -3.65
CA PRO A 9 -2.60 0.84 -3.74
C PRO A 9 -1.19 0.52 -4.25
N LEU A 10 -0.63 1.36 -5.14
CA LEU A 10 0.72 1.18 -5.68
C LEU A 10 1.81 1.38 -4.61
N HIS A 11 1.61 2.26 -3.62
CA HIS A 11 2.55 2.43 -2.50
C HIS A 11 2.68 1.12 -1.71
N TYR A 12 1.55 0.49 -1.41
CA TYR A 12 1.53 -0.78 -0.70
C TYR A 12 2.06 -1.92 -1.58
N ALA A 13 1.72 -1.97 -2.86
CA ALA A 13 2.22 -3.00 -3.77
C ALA A 13 3.76 -3.02 -3.82
N CYS A 14 4.41 -1.86 -3.79
CA CYS A 14 5.86 -1.73 -3.72
C CYS A 14 6.46 -2.13 -2.37
N SER A 15 5.66 -2.30 -1.32
CA SER A 15 6.11 -2.78 0.00
C SER A 15 5.91 -4.28 0.23
N LEU A 16 5.25 -4.98 -0.70
CA LEU A 16 5.01 -6.42 -0.61
C LEU A 16 6.24 -7.25 -0.99
N PRO A 17 6.26 -8.55 -0.67
CA PRO A 17 7.25 -9.48 -1.18
C PRO A 17 7.38 -9.49 -2.69
N ASP A 18 8.61 -9.61 -3.23
CA ASP A 18 8.92 -9.48 -4.66
C ASP A 18 7.98 -10.28 -5.58
N GLU A 19 7.59 -11.49 -5.17
CA GLU A 19 6.68 -12.36 -5.92
C GLU A 19 5.27 -11.75 -6.02
N GLN A 20 4.75 -11.19 -4.93
CA GLN A 20 3.43 -10.55 -4.89
C GLN A 20 3.48 -9.12 -5.44
N SER A 21 4.52 -8.36 -5.11
CA SER A 21 4.71 -6.98 -5.54
C SER A 21 4.65 -6.85 -7.06
N ARG A 22 5.38 -7.70 -7.81
CA ARG A 22 5.40 -7.65 -9.28
C ARG A 22 4.03 -7.79 -9.91
N GLU A 23 3.23 -8.74 -9.43
CA GLU A 23 1.91 -9.02 -9.99
C GLU A 23 0.94 -7.87 -9.68
N PHE A 24 0.94 -7.37 -8.44
CA PHE A 24 0.10 -6.24 -8.04
C PHE A 24 0.50 -4.94 -8.75
N VAL A 25 1.79 -4.63 -8.84
CA VAL A 25 2.29 -3.46 -9.57
C VAL A 25 1.86 -3.54 -11.03
N ARG A 26 1.99 -4.69 -11.68
CA ARG A 26 1.53 -4.88 -13.07
C ARG A 26 0.05 -4.56 -13.23
N VAL A 27 -0.82 -5.18 -12.43
CA VAL A 27 -2.28 -5.00 -12.52
C VAL A 27 -2.69 -3.55 -12.23
N LEU A 28 -2.04 -2.89 -11.27
CA LEU A 28 -2.33 -1.50 -10.91
C LEU A 28 -1.89 -0.52 -12.01
N LEU A 29 -0.70 -0.75 -12.60
CA LEU A 29 -0.20 0.07 -13.70
C LEU A 29 -0.99 -0.14 -15.01
N GLU A 30 -1.57 -1.32 -15.25
CA GLU A 30 -2.45 -1.53 -16.41
C GLU A 30 -3.73 -0.69 -16.37
N LYS A 31 -4.18 -0.27 -15.17
CA LYS A 31 -5.43 0.47 -14.99
C LYS A 31 -5.25 1.99 -15.05
N ASN A 32 -4.14 2.53 -14.53
CA ASN A 32 -3.83 3.96 -14.56
C ASN A 32 -2.34 4.23 -14.19
N PRO A 33 -1.40 4.06 -15.12
CA PRO A 33 0.03 4.08 -14.81
C PRO A 33 0.52 5.48 -14.38
N GLU A 34 0.16 6.52 -15.13
CA GLU A 34 0.70 7.86 -14.89
C GLU A 34 0.27 8.49 -13.57
N GLN A 35 -0.98 8.27 -13.17
CA GLN A 35 -1.52 8.92 -11.98
C GLN A 35 -0.96 8.28 -10.71
N MET A 36 -0.72 6.97 -10.73
CA MET A 36 -0.26 6.21 -9.57
C MET A 36 1.23 6.36 -9.33
N GLU A 37 2.07 6.45 -10.37
CA GLU A 37 3.52 6.64 -10.20
C GLU A 37 3.90 8.05 -9.75
N LYS A 38 3.13 9.07 -10.15
CA LYS A 38 3.45 10.48 -9.88
C LYS A 38 2.81 11.04 -8.60
N THR A 39 2.01 10.25 -7.88
CA THR A 39 1.38 10.68 -6.63
C THR A 39 2.23 10.30 -5.44
N MET A 40 2.57 11.30 -4.62
CA MET A 40 3.23 11.10 -3.33
C MET A 40 2.20 10.88 -2.22
N ASP A 41 2.60 10.15 -1.19
CA ASP A 41 1.87 10.11 0.07
C ASP A 41 1.99 11.42 0.87
N LYS A 42 1.40 11.47 2.07
CA LYS A 42 1.43 12.64 2.96
C LYS A 42 2.84 13.08 3.38
N ASP A 43 3.79 12.16 3.33
CA ASP A 43 5.18 12.33 3.76
C ASP A 43 6.08 12.70 2.57
N GLY A 44 5.50 12.87 1.37
CA GLY A 44 6.24 13.20 0.16
C GLY A 44 6.94 12.00 -0.48
N VAL A 45 6.55 10.77 -0.12
CA VAL A 45 7.18 9.54 -0.59
C VAL A 45 6.43 8.99 -1.80
N TYR A 46 7.16 8.63 -2.85
CA TYR A 46 6.61 7.99 -4.04
C TYR A 46 6.44 6.47 -3.84
N PRO A 47 5.56 5.81 -4.62
CA PRO A 47 5.37 4.36 -4.52
C PRO A 47 6.67 3.57 -4.69
N ALA A 48 7.54 3.95 -5.63
CA ALA A 48 8.78 3.24 -5.87
C ALA A 48 9.76 3.27 -4.68
N GLU A 49 9.68 4.30 -3.83
CA GLU A 49 10.55 4.45 -2.66
C GLU A 49 10.16 3.53 -1.50
N TYR A 50 8.94 2.96 -1.53
CA TYR A 50 8.51 1.96 -0.55
C TYR A 50 9.31 0.66 -0.66
N LEU A 51 9.87 0.34 -1.83
CA LEU A 51 10.73 -0.83 -2.02
C LEU A 51 11.95 -0.81 -1.08
N ALA A 52 12.54 0.37 -0.86
CA ALA A 52 13.69 0.54 0.03
C ALA A 52 13.32 0.44 1.52
N LYS A 53 12.03 0.62 1.85
CA LYS A 53 11.51 0.61 3.22
C LYS A 53 10.84 -0.72 3.58
N ARG A 54 10.79 -1.69 2.67
CA ARG A 54 10.07 -2.96 2.79
C ARG A 54 10.27 -3.67 4.14
N ASP A 55 11.51 -3.74 4.61
CA ASP A 55 11.88 -4.46 5.84
C ASP A 55 11.86 -3.57 7.10
N SER A 56 11.40 -2.32 6.97
CA SER A 56 11.29 -1.42 8.12
C SER A 56 10.11 -1.83 9.00
N ALA A 57 10.34 -1.87 10.32
CA ALA A 57 9.29 -2.16 11.29
C ALA A 57 8.12 -1.17 11.20
N GLU A 58 8.43 0.09 10.88
CA GLU A 58 7.43 1.13 10.63
C GLU A 58 6.51 0.77 9.46
N LEU A 59 7.07 0.35 8.32
CA LEU A 59 6.25 -0.04 7.16
C LEU A 59 5.48 -1.34 7.38
N GLN A 60 6.07 -2.29 8.10
CA GLN A 60 5.37 -3.52 8.50
C GLN A 60 4.18 -3.21 9.41
N GLN A 61 4.34 -2.30 10.38
CA GLN A 61 3.23 -1.81 11.20
C GLN A 61 2.22 -1.04 10.37
N MET A 62 2.64 -0.18 9.45
CA MET A 62 1.74 0.52 8.52
C MET A 62 0.93 -0.44 7.65
N LEU A 63 1.53 -1.54 7.17
CA LEU A 63 0.85 -2.59 6.40
C LEU A 63 -0.16 -3.36 7.25
N MET A 64 0.18 -3.61 8.53
CA MET A 64 -0.72 -4.22 9.50
C MET A 64 -1.88 -3.28 9.87
N ASP A 65 -1.62 -1.98 9.96
CA ASP A 65 -2.61 -0.95 10.31
C ASP A 65 -3.49 -0.58 9.12
N ALA A 66 -2.96 -0.66 7.90
CA ALA A 66 -3.69 -0.48 6.65
C ALA A 66 -4.71 -1.60 6.37
N ARG A 67 -5.03 -2.42 7.38
CA ARG A 67 -6.07 -3.46 7.34
C ARG A 67 -7.42 -2.87 6.93
N THR A 68 -7.62 -2.98 5.63
CA THR A 68 -8.85 -3.02 4.84
C THR A 68 -10.01 -2.30 5.50
N LEU A 69 -10.08 -1.01 5.22
CA LEU A 69 -11.38 -0.37 5.08
C LEU A 69 -12.21 -1.26 4.13
N ASP A 70 -13.40 -1.67 4.57
CA ASP A 70 -14.35 -2.36 3.69
C ASP A 70 -14.72 -1.45 2.51
N ALA A 71 -15.52 -1.94 1.56
CA ALA A 71 -15.99 -1.16 0.42
C ALA A 71 -16.72 0.15 0.81
N TYR A 72 -17.00 0.36 2.10
CA TYR A 72 -17.68 1.51 2.68
C TYR A 72 -16.78 2.37 3.58
N GLY A 73 -15.47 2.14 3.60
CA GLY A 73 -14.56 2.96 4.40
C GLY A 73 -14.57 2.62 5.90
N ARG A 74 -15.07 1.44 6.30
CA ARG A 74 -15.10 1.01 7.71
C ARG A 74 -13.98 0.04 8.01
N GLU A 75 -13.28 0.26 9.12
CA GLU A 75 -12.19 -0.60 9.59
C GLU A 75 -12.63 -2.07 9.63
N GLY A 76 -11.97 -2.92 8.84
CA GLY A 76 -12.14 -4.36 8.91
C GLY A 76 -11.48 -4.94 10.17
N PRO A 77 -11.98 -6.07 10.72
CA PRO A 77 -11.41 -6.65 11.92
C PRO A 77 -9.94 -7.02 11.73
N LEU A 78 -9.13 -6.73 12.75
CA LEU A 78 -7.70 -7.03 12.77
C LEU A 78 -7.48 -8.54 12.56
N LEU A 79 -6.89 -8.95 11.43
CA LEU A 79 -6.44 -10.34 11.18
C LEU A 79 -5.41 -10.86 12.22
N ALA A 80 -5.01 -10.07 13.23
CA ALA A 80 -4.05 -10.44 14.28
C ALA A 80 -4.74 -10.94 15.56
N THR A 81 -6.07 -10.86 15.63
CA THR A 81 -6.84 -11.30 16.80
C THR A 81 -7.89 -12.35 16.41
N GLN A 82 -7.53 -13.31 15.57
CA GLN A 82 -8.26 -14.58 15.52
C GLN A 82 -7.49 -15.61 16.36
N PRO A 83 -8.16 -16.26 17.33
CA PRO A 83 -7.56 -17.28 18.20
C PRO A 83 -7.16 -18.55 17.43
#